data_AF-S9VSL9-F1
#
_entry.id   AF-S9VSL9-F1
#
_cell.length_a   1.000
_cell.length_b   1.000
_cell.length_c   1.000
_cell.angle_alpha   90.00
_cell.angle_beta   90.00
_cell.angle_gamma   90.00
#
_symmetry.space_group_name_H-M   'P 1'
#
loop_
_entity.id
_entity.type
_entity.pdbx_description
1 polymer ?
#
loop_
_entity_poly.entity_id
_entity_poly.type
_entity_poly.pdbx_seq_one_letter_code
_entity_poly.pdbx_strand_id
1 'polypeptide(L)'
;MQAVQPSTSDKLKMGAIMGSAAGLGIGFLFGGMAVLRYGPGPRGFLRTLGQYMLTSAATFGFFMSIGSVIRNEDIPQLEYKGVEWTPRLMQQRSIYDRILAESSRRGETTSNTSNSK
;
A
#
# COMPACT_ATOMS: atom_id res chain seq x y z
N MET A 1 3.97 -19.27 -14.15
CA MET A 1 3.30 -17.98 -14.44
C MET A 1 4.38 -17.03 -14.94
N GLN A 2 4.37 -16.66 -16.23
CA GLN A 2 5.33 -15.72 -16.79
C GLN A 2 5.08 -14.35 -16.16
N ALA A 3 6.06 -13.82 -15.42
CA ALA A 3 6.00 -12.45 -14.92
C ALA A 3 5.92 -11.53 -16.14
N VAL A 4 4.79 -10.83 -16.31
CA VAL A 4 4.69 -9.74 -17.27
C VAL A 4 5.63 -8.66 -16.76
N GLN A 5 6.85 -8.64 -17.30
CA GLN A 5 7.84 -7.65 -16.92
C GLN A 5 7.32 -6.29 -17.38
N PRO A 6 7.05 -5.36 -16.45
CA PRO A 6 6.51 -4.06 -16.81
C PRO A 6 7.49 -3.31 -17.68
N SER A 7 6.99 -2.76 -18.79
CA SER A 7 7.84 -2.06 -19.76
C SER A 7 8.46 -0.81 -19.12
N THR A 8 9.60 -0.36 -19.64
CA THR A 8 10.27 0.86 -19.17
C THR A 8 9.35 2.08 -19.23
N SER A 9 8.44 2.13 -20.21
CA SER A 9 7.39 3.14 -20.29
C SER A 9 6.34 3.05 -19.19
N ASP A 10 6.01 1.85 -18.72
CA ASP A 10 5.03 1.65 -17.65
C ASP A 10 5.62 2.11 -16.31
N LYS A 11 6.89 1.79 -16.06
CA LYS A 11 7.65 2.30 -14.90
C LYS A 11 7.66 3.83 -14.92
N LEU A 12 8.08 4.42 -16.04
CA LEU A 12 8.15 5.87 -16.22
C LEU A 12 6.83 6.58 -15.89
N LYS A 13 5.69 6.01 -16.35
CA LYS A 13 4.35 6.52 -16.05
C LYS A 13 4.00 6.40 -14.57
N MET A 14 4.35 5.28 -13.93
CA MET A 14 4.09 5.05 -12.52
C MET A 14 4.84 6.05 -11.63
N GLY A 15 6.13 6.25 -11.89
CA GLY A 15 6.94 7.27 -11.21
C GLY A 15 6.41 8.68 -11.45
N ALA A 16 5.94 8.98 -12.66
CA ALA A 16 5.32 10.27 -12.97
C ALA A 16 4.00 10.48 -12.21
N ILE A 17 3.11 9.48 -12.16
CA ILE A 17 1.83 9.58 -11.45
C ILE A 17 2.04 9.73 -9.95
N MET A 18 2.86 8.87 -9.34
CA MET A 18 3.08 8.93 -7.89
C MET A 18 3.83 10.20 -7.50
N GLY A 19 4.85 10.59 -8.28
CA GLY A 19 5.60 11.82 -8.06
C GLY A 19 4.75 13.08 -8.23
N SER A 20 3.91 13.13 -9.26
CA SER A 20 3.01 14.28 -9.48
C SER A 20 1.93 14.37 -8.39
N ALA A 21 1.37 13.26 -7.93
CA ALA A 21 0.40 13.25 -6.83
C ALA A 21 1.01 13.80 -5.53
N ALA A 22 2.20 13.32 -5.15
CA ALA A 22 2.91 13.83 -3.97
C ALA A 22 3.32 15.31 -4.15
N GLY A 23 3.79 15.67 -5.35
CA GLY A 23 4.17 17.04 -5.69
C GLY A 23 3.01 18.03 -5.66
N LEU A 24 1.79 17.62 -6.04
CA LEU A 24 0.58 18.42 -5.87
C LEU A 24 0.24 18.63 -4.39
N GLY A 25 0.35 17.60 -3.56
CA GLY A 25 0.10 17.72 -2.11
C GLY A 25 1.09 18.66 -1.41
N ILE A 26 2.38 18.49 -1.68
CA ILE A 26 3.44 19.35 -1.13
C ILE A 26 3.32 20.78 -1.69
N GLY A 27 3.06 20.93 -2.99
CA GLY A 27 2.84 22.22 -3.63
C GLY A 27 1.58 22.93 -3.12
N PHE A 28 0.55 22.18 -2.70
CA PHE A 28 -0.64 22.73 -2.05
C PHE A 28 -0.32 23.20 -0.63
N LEU A 29 0.45 22.44 0.15
CA LEU A 29 0.84 22.84 1.51
C LEU A 29 1.74 24.09 1.49
N PHE A 30 2.84 24.05 0.73
CA PHE A 30 3.75 25.19 0.64
C PHE A 30 3.13 26.38 -0.09
N GLY A 31 2.41 26.14 -1.19
CA GLY A 31 1.70 27.19 -1.91
C GLY A 31 0.56 27.79 -1.10
N GLY A 32 -0.20 26.96 -0.38
CA GLY A 32 -1.30 27.40 0.49
C GLY A 32 -0.79 28.22 1.66
N MET A 33 0.25 27.74 2.36
CA MET A 33 0.90 28.51 3.43
C MET A 33 1.52 29.81 2.91
N ALA A 34 2.17 29.80 1.75
CA ALA A 34 2.74 31.01 1.15
C ALA A 34 1.65 32.04 0.80
N VAL A 35 0.55 31.61 0.20
CA VAL A 35 -0.55 32.51 -0.18
C VAL A 35 -1.33 33.02 1.04
N LEU A 36 -1.50 32.20 2.08
CA LEU A 36 -2.12 32.64 3.35
C LEU A 36 -1.22 33.60 4.13
N ARG A 37 0.10 33.40 4.10
CA ARG A 37 1.07 34.21 4.85
C ARG A 37 1.42 35.52 4.16
N TYR A 38 1.69 35.48 2.86
CA TYR A 38 2.15 36.63 2.07
C TYR A 38 1.03 37.29 1.25
N GLY A 39 -0.18 36.72 1.31
CA GLY A 39 -1.33 37.15 0.54
C GLY A 39 -1.36 36.57 -0.88
N PRO A 40 -2.56 36.44 -1.49
CA PRO A 40 -2.66 36.18 -2.92
C PRO A 40 -2.09 37.38 -3.65
N GLY A 41 -0.93 37.20 -4.28
CA GLY A 41 -0.30 38.24 -5.09
C GLY A 41 -1.24 38.79 -6.17
N PRO A 42 -0.83 39.80 -6.95
CA PRO A 42 -1.68 40.54 -7.89
C PRO A 42 -2.37 39.69 -8.97
N ARG A 43 -2.01 38.41 -9.08
CA ARG A 43 -2.56 37.42 -10.01
C ARG A 43 -3.66 36.54 -9.41
N GLY A 44 -4.05 36.76 -8.14
CA GLY A 44 -5.09 36.03 -7.43
C GLY A 44 -4.61 34.74 -6.73
N PHE A 45 -5.48 34.21 -5.86
CA PHE A 45 -5.21 33.05 -5.01
C PHE A 45 -5.00 31.77 -5.84
N LEU A 46 -5.97 31.45 -6.71
CA LEU A 46 -5.98 30.21 -7.49
C LEU A 46 -4.79 30.10 -8.46
N ARG A 47 -4.40 31.21 -9.09
CA ARG A 47 -3.30 31.23 -10.05
C ARG A 47 -1.95 31.07 -9.35
N THR A 48 -1.74 31.77 -8.23
CA THR A 48 -0.50 31.67 -7.46
C THR A 48 -0.36 30.27 -6.86
N LEU A 49 -1.41 29.78 -6.20
CA LEU A 49 -1.46 28.43 -5.63
C LEU A 49 -1.27 27.35 -6.71
N GLY A 50 -2.03 27.44 -7.80
CA GLY A 50 -1.92 26.51 -8.92
C GLY A 50 -0.52 26.48 -9.53
N GLN A 51 0.18 27.60 -9.56
CA GLN A 51 1.55 27.68 -10.08
C GLN A 51 2.56 26.98 -9.16
N TYR A 52 2.41 27.09 -7.84
CA TYR A 52 3.18 26.30 -6.87
C TYR A 52 2.90 24.80 -6.99
N MET A 53 1.62 24.43 -7.10
CA MET A 53 1.18 23.04 -7.25
C MET A 53 1.72 22.43 -8.55
N LEU A 54 1.58 23.12 -9.67
CA LEU A 54 1.98 22.63 -10.98
C LEU A 54 3.50 22.51 -11.10
N THR A 55 4.26 23.49 -10.60
CA THR A 55 5.73 23.44 -10.61
C THR A 55 6.26 22.31 -9.70
N SER A 56 5.65 22.13 -8.53
CA SER A 56 6.01 21.04 -7.61
C SER A 56 5.66 19.67 -8.21
N ALA A 57 4.46 19.54 -8.80
CA ALA A 57 4.03 18.31 -9.48
C ALA A 57 4.93 17.96 -10.66
N ALA A 58 5.33 18.96 -11.45
CA ALA A 58 6.22 18.76 -12.60
C ALA A 58 7.61 18.29 -12.17
N THR A 59 8.21 18.91 -11.14
CA THR A 59 9.56 18.55 -10.67
C THR A 59 9.60 17.19 -9.97
N PHE A 60 8.70 16.95 -9.01
CA PHE A 60 8.61 15.66 -8.34
C PHE A 60 8.19 14.54 -9.30
N GLY A 61 7.25 14.81 -10.21
CA GLY A 61 6.87 13.88 -11.27
C GLY A 61 8.04 13.53 -12.19
N PHE A 62 8.82 14.50 -12.66
CA PHE A 62 9.96 14.26 -13.54
C PHE A 62 11.09 13.46 -12.85
N PHE A 63 11.49 13.85 -11.64
CA PHE A 63 12.54 13.14 -10.90
C PHE A 63 12.12 11.73 -10.50
N MET A 64 10.87 11.53 -10.08
CA MET A 64 10.38 10.21 -9.72
C MET A 64 10.12 9.34 -10.96
N SER A 65 9.74 9.93 -12.09
CA SER A 65 9.57 9.25 -13.37
C SER A 65 10.89 8.66 -13.91
N ILE A 66 12.00 9.42 -13.86
CA ILE A 66 13.33 8.91 -14.23
C ILE A 66 13.87 7.98 -13.15
N GLY A 67 13.75 8.37 -11.88
CA GLY A 67 14.18 7.58 -10.74
C GLY A 67 13.48 6.23 -10.68
N SER A 68 12.28 6.12 -11.25
CA SER A 68 11.51 4.89 -11.35
C SER A 68 12.15 3.86 -12.28
N VAL A 69 12.53 4.33 -13.47
CA VAL A 69 13.19 3.50 -14.49
C VAL A 69 14.55 3.02 -13.99
N ILE A 70 15.32 3.90 -13.33
CA ILE A 70 16.67 3.60 -12.85
C ILE A 70 16.65 2.75 -11.56
N ARG A 71 15.75 3.03 -10.61
CA ARG A 71 15.58 2.19 -9.41
C ARG A 71 14.95 0.83 -9.73
N ASN A 72 14.63 0.61 -11.01
CA ASN A 72 14.09 -0.61 -11.57
C ASN A 72 12.90 -1.13 -10.76
N GLU A 73 12.06 -0.19 -10.32
CA GLU A 73 11.00 -0.50 -9.37
C GLU A 73 10.16 -1.65 -9.90
N ASP A 74 10.05 -2.70 -9.08
CA ASP A 74 9.08 -3.75 -9.31
C ASP A 74 7.74 -3.06 -9.21
N ILE A 75 7.08 -2.88 -10.35
CA ILE A 75 5.68 -2.45 -10.31
C ILE A 75 5.02 -3.54 -9.46
N PRO A 76 4.47 -3.21 -8.27
CA PRO A 76 3.60 -4.14 -7.61
C PRO A 76 2.52 -4.31 -8.66
N GLN A 77 2.51 -5.47 -9.32
CA GLN A 77 1.48 -5.80 -10.27
C GLN A 77 0.24 -5.42 -9.52
N LEU A 78 -0.55 -4.48 -10.04
CA LEU A 78 -1.91 -4.29 -9.57
C LEU A 78 -2.69 -5.56 -9.99
N GLU A 79 -2.14 -6.74 -9.70
CA GLU A 79 -2.85 -7.82 -9.11
C GLU A 79 -3.66 -7.16 -8.00
N TYR A 80 -4.87 -6.77 -8.39
CA TYR A 80 -6.06 -6.80 -7.60
C TYR A 80 -6.09 -8.17 -6.93
N LYS A 81 -5.21 -8.36 -5.97
CA LYS A 81 -5.17 -9.49 -5.07
C LYS A 81 -6.26 -9.14 -4.09
N GLY A 82 -7.49 -9.29 -4.59
CA GLY A 82 -8.71 -9.00 -3.85
C GLY A 82 -8.51 -9.59 -2.48
N VAL A 83 -8.51 -8.70 -1.49
CA VAL A 83 -8.26 -8.94 -0.06
C VAL A 83 -8.14 -10.43 0.21
N GLU A 84 -6.93 -10.98 0.03
CA GLU A 84 -6.69 -12.39 0.32
C GLU A 84 -6.70 -12.46 1.84
N TRP A 85 -7.91 -12.53 2.39
CA TRP A 85 -8.15 -12.88 3.77
C TRP A 85 -7.59 -14.28 3.96
N THR A 86 -6.29 -14.31 4.25
CA THR A 86 -5.66 -15.28 5.13
C THR A 86 -5.90 -16.76 4.79
N PRO A 87 -5.08 -17.39 3.93
CA PRO A 87 -4.87 -18.84 4.02
C PRO A 87 -4.31 -19.26 5.40
N ARG A 88 -3.78 -18.31 6.20
CA ARG A 88 -3.37 -18.56 7.60
C ARG A 88 -4.51 -18.96 8.54
N LEU A 89 -5.75 -18.54 8.28
CA LEU A 89 -6.88 -18.94 9.13
C LEU A 89 -7.27 -20.41 8.86
N MET A 90 -7.10 -20.90 7.63
CA MET A 90 -7.31 -22.32 7.32
C MET A 90 -6.18 -23.22 7.87
N GLN A 91 -4.94 -22.72 7.95
CA GLN A 91 -3.87 -23.47 8.62
C GLN A 91 -4.16 -23.69 10.11
N GLN A 92 -4.90 -22.78 10.76
CA GLN A 92 -5.30 -22.90 12.16
C GLN A 92 -6.28 -24.06 12.40
N ARG A 93 -7.08 -24.46 11.40
CA ARG A 93 -8.03 -25.59 11.51
C ARG A 93 -7.32 -26.90 11.84
N SER A 94 -6.14 -27.13 11.27
CA SER A 94 -5.32 -28.34 11.51
C SER A 94 -4.81 -28.45 12.96
N ILE A 95 -4.63 -27.32 13.64
CA ILE A 95 -4.21 -27.29 15.05
C ILE A 95 -5.42 -27.64 15.94
N TYR A 96 -6.59 -27.10 15.64
CA TYR A 96 -7.81 -27.41 16.39
C TYR A 96 -8.23 -28.87 16.26
N ASP A 97 -8.12 -29.47 15.07
CA ASP A 97 -8.45 -30.89 14.87
C ASP A 97 -7.52 -31.81 15.68
N ARG A 98 -6.24 -31.45 15.82
CA ARG A 98 -5.29 -32.18 16.68
C ARG A 98 -5.66 -32.03 18.15
N ILE A 99 -6.02 -30.83 18.60
CA ILE A 99 -6.43 -30.59 20.00
C ILE A 99 -7.76 -31.30 20.33
N LEU A 100 -8.72 -31.32 19.41
CA LEU A 100 -9.97 -32.05 19.56
C LEU A 100 -9.74 -33.57 19.58
N ALA A 101 -8.89 -34.09 18.70
CA ALA A 101 -8.49 -35.50 18.73
C ALA A 101 -7.75 -35.87 20.03
N GLU A 102 -6.92 -34.98 20.56
CA GLU A 102 -6.25 -35.12 21.86
C GLU A 102 -7.27 -35.14 23.02
N SER A 103 -8.31 -34.30 22.95
CA SER A 103 -9.36 -34.23 23.97
C SER A 103 -10.26 -35.47 23.98
N SER A 104 -10.57 -36.06 22.81
CA SER A 104 -11.26 -37.36 22.73
C SER A 104 -10.40 -38.49 23.31
N ARG A 105 -9.09 -38.50 23.07
CA ARG A 105 -8.19 -39.49 23.66
C ARG A 105 -7.99 -39.33 25.16
N ARG A 106 -7.98 -38.11 25.69
CA ARG A 106 -7.89 -37.88 27.15
C ARG A 106 -9.18 -38.22 27.91
N GLY A 107 -10.35 -38.08 27.29
CA GLY A 107 -11.63 -38.44 27.88
C GLY A 107 -11.85 -39.94 28.09
N GLU A 108 -11.16 -40.79 27.33
CA GLU A 108 -11.28 -42.26 27.41
C GLU A 108 -10.51 -42.86 28.61
N THR A 109 -9.49 -42.15 29.12
CA THR A 109 -8.68 -42.61 30.27
C THR A 109 -9.27 -42.30 31.65
N THR A 110 -10.21 -41.35 31.76
CA THR A 110 -10.77 -40.94 33.07
C THR A 110 -12.09 -41.64 33.43
N SER A 111 -12.77 -42.29 32.48
CA SER A 111 -14.00 -43.05 32.75
C SER A 111 -13.76 -44.47 33.28
N ASN A 112 -12.52 -44.98 33.22
CA ASN A 112 -12.19 -46.34 33.66
C ASN A 112 -11.62 -46.43 35.09
N THR A 113 -11.59 -45.32 35.84
CA THR A 113 -11.21 -45.27 37.28
C THR A 113 -12.37 -44.77 38.15
N SER A 114 -13.61 -45.04 37.76
CA SER A 114 -14.80 -44.80 38.60
C SER A 114 -15.76 -45.98 38.56
N ASN A 115 -15.23 -47.21 38.56
CA ASN A 115 -16.03 -48.41 38.81
C ASN A 115 -15.25 -49.45 39.64
N SER A 116 -14.47 -48.96 40.61
CA SER A 116 -13.88 -49.78 41.66
C SER A 116 -14.01 -49.04 42.99
N LYS A 117 -15.22 -49.07 43.52
CA LYS A 117 -15.51 -49.07 44.96
C LYS A 117 -16.87 -49.70 45.19
#